data_AF-A0A936BDR9-F1
#
_entry.id   AF-A0A936BDR9-F1
#
_cell.length_a   1.000
_cell.length_b   1.000
_cell.length_c   1.000
_cell.angle_alpha   90.00
_cell.angle_beta   90.00
_cell.angle_gamma   90.00
#
_symmetry.space_group_name_H-M   'P 1'
#
loop_
_entity.id
_entity.type
_entity.pdbx_description
1 polymer ?
#
loop_
_entity_poly.entity_id
_entity_poly.type
_entity_poly.pdbx_seq_one_letter_code
_entity_poly.pdbx_strand_id
1 'polypeptide(L)'
;MSRWLAFGSPLDLICNSAKCQQNLVPLIPSTAFRPIQVKDKTYWCFSRNLAIPVLGKVRLVISFDNPQLEGNFVILISNRLDWSAELIVQTYLLRWPIETFYQDSKGQLGLDEYRMRTAEAFQKHWCLVFVAYSFLHLHSLELSHQKGLVLPLKTIGEVCRQQSQALVQSLILMVHELLNTGESVDEVFRLLFAKQGVST
;
A
#
# COMPACT_ATOMS: atom_id res chain seq x y z
N MET A 1 7.75 8.00 -21.14
CA MET A 1 7.03 9.30 -21.04
C MET A 1 5.87 9.09 -20.08
N SER A 2 6.17 9.08 -18.77
CA SER A 2 5.28 8.57 -17.74
C SER A 2 4.48 9.71 -17.14
N ARG A 3 3.28 9.88 -17.69
CA ARG A 3 2.24 10.81 -17.24
C ARG A 3 1.68 10.31 -15.91
N TRP A 4 2.12 10.91 -14.81
CA TRP A 4 1.51 10.68 -13.49
C TRP A 4 0.14 11.34 -13.47
N LEU A 5 -0.91 10.53 -13.54
CA LEU A 5 -2.27 10.95 -13.19
C LEU A 5 -2.30 11.15 -11.67
N ALA A 6 -2.25 12.41 -11.25
CA ALA A 6 -2.49 12.82 -9.89
C ALA A 6 -3.96 12.53 -9.53
N PHE A 7 -4.19 11.37 -8.93
CA PHE A 7 -5.40 11.10 -8.14
C PHE A 7 -4.94 10.55 -6.80
N GLY A 8 -4.82 11.45 -5.84
CA GLY A 8 -4.29 11.20 -4.52
C GLY A 8 -3.65 12.48 -4.01
N SER A 9 -4.50 13.45 -3.63
CA SER A 9 -4.06 14.65 -2.92
C SER A 9 -3.10 14.25 -1.79
N PRO A 10 -1.98 14.97 -1.59
CA PRO A 10 -1.11 14.71 -0.46
C PRO A 10 -1.94 14.94 0.81
N LEU A 11 -2.32 13.86 1.49
CA LEU A 11 -2.95 13.94 2.79
C LEU A 11 -1.90 14.37 3.80
N ASP A 12 -1.82 15.70 3.91
CA ASP A 12 -1.46 16.51 5.06
C ASP A 12 -2.02 15.93 6.35
N LEU A 13 -1.21 15.95 7.40
CA LEU A 13 -1.56 15.91 8.83
C LEU A 13 -0.24 16.23 9.55
N ILE A 14 -0.04 17.28 10.38
CA ILE A 14 -0.91 17.85 11.42
C ILE A 14 -0.54 19.34 11.65
N CYS A 15 -1.37 20.27 11.18
CA CYS A 15 -1.77 21.51 11.88
C CYS A 15 -3.00 22.06 11.15
N ASN A 16 -4.13 22.17 11.83
CA ASN A 16 -5.42 22.57 11.26
C ASN A 16 -5.51 24.08 10.91
N SER A 17 -4.42 24.65 10.41
CA SER A 17 -4.46 25.94 9.73
C SER A 17 -3.49 25.91 8.55
N ALA A 18 -4.03 25.66 7.36
CA ALA A 18 -3.33 25.82 6.09
C ALA A 18 -2.64 27.20 5.95
N LYS A 19 -3.08 28.20 6.74
CA LYS A 19 -2.49 29.54 6.83
C LYS A 19 -1.13 29.61 7.57
N CYS A 20 -0.84 28.74 8.54
CA CYS A 20 0.44 28.82 9.28
C CYS A 20 1.59 28.09 8.57
N GLN A 21 1.28 27.05 7.78
CA GLN A 21 2.30 26.23 7.10
C GLN A 21 2.97 26.99 5.94
N GLN A 22 2.20 27.78 5.19
CA GLN A 22 2.72 28.56 4.05
C GLN A 22 3.58 29.76 4.46
N ASN A 23 3.46 30.23 5.71
CA ASN A 23 4.20 31.39 6.20
C ASN A 23 5.56 31.04 6.84
N LEU A 24 5.80 29.77 7.20
CA LEU A 24 7.03 29.37 7.88
C LEU A 24 8.19 29.12 6.90
N VAL A 25 7.90 28.45 5.79
CA VAL A 25 8.91 28.01 4.82
C VAL A 25 9.65 29.20 4.18
N PRO A 26 8.98 30.29 3.75
CA PRO A 26 9.67 31.46 3.20
C PRO A 26 10.60 32.18 4.19
N LEU A 27 10.43 31.97 5.50
CA LEU A 27 11.27 32.59 6.54
C LEU A 27 12.58 31.81 6.79
N ILE A 28 12.70 30.61 6.24
CA ILE A 28 13.90 29.77 6.40
C ILE A 28 14.86 30.10 5.26
N PRO A 29 16.10 30.52 5.55
CA PRO A 29 17.06 30.80 4.49
C PRO A 29 17.35 29.52 3.71
N SER A 30 17.46 29.62 2.39
CA SER A 30 17.74 28.49 1.50
C SER A 30 19.03 27.74 1.87
N THR A 31 20.00 28.43 2.46
CA THR A 31 21.26 27.86 2.97
C THR A 31 21.09 26.89 4.14
N ALA A 32 19.92 26.90 4.81
CA ALA A 32 19.62 26.00 5.91
C ALA A 32 19.17 24.60 5.43
N PHE A 33 18.82 24.46 4.15
CA PHE A 33 18.45 23.18 3.56
C PHE A 33 19.70 22.40 3.15
N ARG A 34 19.79 21.15 3.57
CA ARG A 34 20.90 20.25 3.25
C ARG A 34 20.41 19.12 2.35
N PRO A 35 21.14 18.75 1.29
CA PRO A 35 20.81 17.60 0.49
C PRO A 35 21.03 16.32 1.31
N ILE A 36 20.06 15.42 1.27
CA ILE A 36 20.14 14.06 1.80
C ILE A 36 19.83 13.09 0.65
N GLN A 37 20.51 11.94 0.63
CA GLN A 37 20.22 10.89 -0.33
C GLN A 37 19.42 9.80 0.37
N VAL A 38 18.25 9.47 -0.17
CA VAL A 38 17.43 8.37 0.34
C VAL A 38 17.08 7.47 -0.83
N LYS A 39 17.65 6.25 -0.83
CA LYS A 39 17.62 5.35 -2.00
C LYS A 39 18.24 6.05 -3.22
N ASP A 40 17.49 6.18 -4.32
CA ASP A 40 17.95 6.76 -5.58
C ASP A 40 17.47 8.22 -5.78
N LYS A 41 16.99 8.87 -4.71
CA LYS A 41 16.45 10.24 -4.77
C LYS A 41 17.12 11.15 -3.76
N THR A 42 17.42 12.37 -4.21
CA THR A 42 17.92 13.44 -3.37
C THR A 42 16.77 14.29 -2.85
N TYR A 43 16.79 14.59 -1.57
CA TYR A 43 15.85 15.50 -0.93
C TYR A 43 16.60 16.65 -0.27
N TRP A 44 16.07 17.86 -0.33
CA TRP A 44 16.63 19.03 0.34
C TRP A 44 15.86 19.27 1.62
N CYS A 45 16.51 19.01 2.75
CA CYS A 45 15.85 18.98 4.04
C CYS A 45 16.37 20.05 4.99
N PHE A 46 15.43 20.72 5.65
CA PHE A 46 15.67 21.50 6.85
C PHE A 46 15.15 20.72 8.06
N SER A 47 15.90 20.66 9.16
CA SER A 47 15.39 20.02 10.39
C SER A 47 15.72 20.83 11.64
N ARG A 48 14.78 20.87 12.58
CA ARG A 48 14.95 21.58 13.85
C ARG A 48 14.09 20.97 14.95
N ASN A 49 14.64 20.92 16.15
CA ASN A 49 13.88 20.58 17.35
C ASN A 49 13.16 21.83 17.85
N LEU A 50 11.87 21.70 18.10
CA LEU A 50 11.00 22.80 18.51
C LEU A 50 9.96 22.30 19.51
N ALA A 51 9.40 23.21 20.30
CA ALA A 51 8.32 22.90 21.22
C ALA A 51 7.00 23.45 20.64
N ILE A 52 6.05 22.57 20.38
CA ILE A 52 4.69 22.95 19.96
C ILE A 52 3.79 22.82 21.19
N PRO A 53 2.99 23.84 21.55
CA PRO A 53 2.18 23.82 22.77
C PRO A 53 1.29 22.56 22.93
N VAL A 54 0.77 22.00 21.84
CA VAL A 54 -0.09 20.80 21.84
C VAL A 54 0.70 19.49 21.73
N LEU A 55 1.83 19.48 21.03
CA LEU A 55 2.59 18.26 20.72
C LEU A 55 3.83 18.07 21.61
N GLY A 56 4.16 19.05 22.44
CA GLY A 56 5.38 19.06 23.24
C GLY A 56 6.63 19.25 22.38
N LYS A 57 7.76 18.70 22.84
CA LYS A 57 9.03 18.75 22.10
C LYS A 57 8.96 17.79 20.93
N VAL A 58 9.15 18.32 19.73
CA VAL A 58 9.14 17.55 18.48
C VAL A 58 10.32 17.93 17.60
N ARG A 59 10.67 17.04 16.69
CA ARG A 59 11.58 17.27 15.59
C ARG A 59 10.76 17.54 14.33
N LEU A 60 10.93 18.74 13.78
CA LEU A 60 10.34 19.14 12.50
C LEU A 60 11.37 18.90 11.40
N VAL A 61 10.91 18.33 10.29
CA VAL A 61 11.67 18.21 9.04
C VAL A 61 10.83 18.77 7.91
N ILE A 62 11.37 19.71 7.14
CA ILE A 62 10.78 20.20 5.90
C ILE A 62 11.61 19.63 4.76
N SER A 63 10.96 18.99 3.79
CA SER A 63 11.61 18.32 2.67
C SER A 63 11.09 18.80 1.33
N PHE A 64 12.01 19.17 0.44
CA PHE A 64 11.77 19.41 -0.99
C PHE A 64 12.39 18.26 -1.80
N ASP A 65 11.76 17.96 -2.94
CA ASP A 65 12.26 16.98 -3.91
C ASP A 65 13.14 17.60 -5.01
N ASN A 66 13.40 18.91 -4.91
CA ASN A 66 14.17 19.67 -5.90
C ASN A 66 15.17 20.64 -5.22
N PRO A 67 16.31 20.93 -5.89
CA PRO A 67 17.32 21.84 -5.36
C PRO A 67 16.89 23.30 -5.33
N GLN A 68 15.91 23.69 -6.15
CA GLN A 68 15.43 25.06 -6.24
C GLN A 68 14.60 25.48 -5.01
N LEU A 69 14.15 24.52 -4.19
CA LEU A 69 13.24 24.74 -3.06
C LEU A 69 11.92 25.38 -3.50
N GLU A 70 11.46 25.05 -4.70
CA GLU A 70 10.24 25.59 -5.31
C GLU A 70 9.14 24.54 -5.38
N GLY A 71 7.88 25.00 -5.38
CA GLY A 71 6.72 24.14 -5.53
C GLY A 71 6.34 23.39 -4.24
N ASN A 72 6.01 22.12 -4.39
CA ASN A 72 5.47 21.31 -3.30
C ASN A 72 6.58 20.89 -2.33
N PHE A 73 6.31 21.00 -1.04
CA PHE A 73 7.16 20.48 0.04
C PHE A 73 6.33 19.64 0.99
N VAL A 74 7.02 18.83 1.78
CA VAL A 74 6.41 18.01 2.82
C VAL A 74 6.95 18.44 4.18
N ILE A 75 6.05 18.65 5.15
CA ILE A 75 6.41 18.87 6.55
C ILE A 75 6.20 17.57 7.32
N LEU A 76 7.25 17.06 7.95
CA LEU A 76 7.25 15.88 8.80
C LEU A 76 7.50 16.29 10.24
N ILE A 77 6.75 15.70 11.17
CA ILE A 77 6.88 15.95 12.60
C ILE A 77 7.07 14.60 13.29
N SER A 78 8.09 14.51 14.15
CA SER A 78 8.40 13.30 14.93
C SER A 78 8.65 13.64 16.39
N ASN A 79 8.27 12.75 17.30
CA ASN A 79 8.67 12.82 18.71
C ASN A 79 10.11 12.33 18.96
N ARG A 80 10.78 11.78 17.93
CA ARG A 80 12.18 11.35 17.96
C ARG A 80 13.11 12.53 17.72
N LEU A 81 13.49 13.21 18.80
CA LEU A 81 14.38 14.38 18.79
C LEU A 81 15.80 14.07 18.33
N ASP A 82 16.20 12.80 18.49
CA ASP A 82 17.52 12.23 18.21
C ASP A 82 17.73 11.82 16.75
N TRP A 83 16.65 11.61 15.99
CA TRP A 83 16.74 11.10 14.61
C TRP A 83 17.23 12.15 13.62
N SER A 84 18.06 11.73 12.66
CA SER A 84 18.45 12.60 11.55
C SER A 84 17.25 12.87 10.61
N ALA A 85 17.34 13.96 9.83
CA ALA A 85 16.34 14.24 8.79
C ALA A 85 16.23 13.08 7.78
N GLU A 86 17.36 12.47 7.44
CA GLU A 86 17.44 11.30 6.57
C GLU A 86 16.65 10.12 7.12
N LEU A 87 16.86 9.76 8.39
CA LEU A 87 16.14 8.64 9.01
C LEU A 87 14.63 8.91 9.08
N ILE A 88 14.23 10.15 9.38
CA ILE A 88 12.81 10.56 9.40
C ILE A 88 12.20 10.43 7.99
N VAL A 89 12.87 10.92 6.95
CA VAL A 89 12.39 10.84 5.57
C VAL A 89 12.35 9.38 5.10
N GLN A 90 13.40 8.60 5.37
CA GLN A 90 13.44 7.18 5.03
C GLN A 90 12.29 6.41 5.70
N THR A 91 12.03 6.69 6.98
CA THR A 91 10.90 6.08 7.70
C THR A 91 9.57 6.52 7.12
N TYR A 92 9.40 7.79 6.78
CA TYR A 92 8.17 8.29 6.16
C TYR A 92 7.90 7.60 4.81
N LEU A 93 8.93 7.34 4.01
CA LEU A 93 8.78 6.63 2.73
C LEU A 93 8.29 5.18 2.89
N LEU A 94 8.39 4.58 4.08
CA LEU A 94 7.78 3.27 4.38
C LEU A 94 6.25 3.33 4.49
N ARG A 95 5.64 4.53 4.49
CA ARG A 95 4.19 4.71 4.47
C ARG A 95 3.58 4.31 3.13
N TRP A 96 4.25 4.60 2.01
CA TRP A 96 3.70 4.37 0.66
C TRP A 96 3.23 2.92 0.41
N PRO A 97 3.98 1.87 0.84
CA PRO A 97 3.50 0.50 0.80
C PRO A 97 2.12 0.26 1.44
N ILE A 98 1.75 1.00 2.49
CA ILE A 98 0.44 0.89 3.14
C ILE A 98 -0.67 1.40 2.21
N GLU A 99 -0.43 2.52 1.52
CA GLU A 99 -1.39 3.07 0.57
C GLU A 99 -1.57 2.15 -0.64
N THR A 100 -0.48 1.60 -1.16
CA THR A 100 -0.51 0.61 -2.25
C THR A 100 -1.26 -0.64 -1.80
N PHE A 101 -1.01 -1.13 -0.58
CA PHE A 101 -1.75 -2.25 0.01
C PHE A 101 -3.26 -2.01 0.04
N TYR A 102 -3.71 -0.83 0.47
CA TYR A 102 -5.14 -0.52 0.50
C TYR A 102 -5.74 -0.37 -0.89
N GLN A 103 -5.00 0.22 -1.84
CA GLN A 103 -5.43 0.31 -3.24
C GLN A 103 -5.62 -1.08 -3.85
N ASP A 104 -4.63 -1.96 -3.70
CA ASP A 104 -4.68 -3.33 -4.22
C ASP A 104 -5.75 -4.16 -3.51
N SER A 105 -5.87 -4.05 -2.19
CA SER A 105 -6.86 -4.81 -1.42
C SER A 105 -8.30 -4.42 -1.78
N LYS A 106 -8.56 -3.13 -2.03
CA LYS A 106 -9.88 -2.70 -2.52
C LYS A 106 -10.10 -3.14 -3.97
N GLY A 107 -9.15 -2.85 -4.85
CA GLY A 107 -9.31 -3.07 -6.28
C GLY A 107 -9.26 -4.54 -6.73
N GLN A 108 -8.59 -5.42 -5.99
CA GLN A 108 -8.36 -6.82 -6.39
C GLN A 108 -8.96 -7.85 -5.42
N LEU A 109 -9.18 -7.48 -4.16
CA LEU A 109 -9.58 -8.42 -3.09
C LEU A 109 -10.91 -8.07 -2.43
N GLY A 110 -11.59 -7.01 -2.89
CA GLY A 110 -12.91 -6.61 -2.38
C GLY A 110 -12.90 -6.16 -0.92
N LEU A 111 -11.83 -5.47 -0.48
CA LEU A 111 -11.71 -4.99 0.92
C LEU A 111 -12.90 -4.13 1.35
N ASP A 112 -13.53 -3.39 0.43
CA ASP A 112 -14.69 -2.53 0.65
C ASP A 112 -15.98 -3.04 -0.04
N GLU A 113 -15.97 -4.25 -0.59
CA GLU A 113 -17.13 -4.87 -1.27
C GLU A 113 -18.04 -5.68 -0.33
N TYR A 114 -17.74 -5.70 0.97
CA TYR A 114 -18.55 -6.42 1.95
C TYR A 114 -19.93 -5.76 2.15
N ARG A 115 -20.98 -6.59 2.28
CA ARG A 115 -22.37 -6.14 2.55
C ARG A 115 -22.90 -6.54 3.93
N MET A 116 -22.00 -6.94 4.83
CA MET A 116 -22.34 -7.42 6.17
C MET A 116 -22.85 -6.26 7.05
N ARG A 117 -23.48 -6.57 8.20
CA ARG A 117 -24.10 -5.56 9.10
C ARG A 117 -23.53 -5.55 10.52
N THR A 118 -22.58 -6.42 10.84
CA THR A 118 -22.01 -6.55 12.19
C THR A 118 -20.51 -6.31 12.20
N ALA A 119 -20.02 -5.68 13.27
CA ALA A 119 -18.60 -5.39 13.46
C ALA A 119 -17.71 -6.63 13.36
N GLU A 120 -18.15 -7.73 13.97
CA GLU A 120 -17.45 -9.01 13.95
C GLU A 120 -17.28 -9.55 12.52
N ALA A 121 -18.31 -9.42 11.68
CA ALA A 121 -18.29 -9.93 10.33
C ALA A 121 -17.34 -9.10 9.43
N PHE A 122 -17.27 -7.78 9.63
CA PHE A 122 -16.27 -6.93 8.97
C PHE A 122 -14.84 -7.31 9.36
N GLN A 123 -14.60 -7.58 10.65
CA GLN A 123 -13.27 -7.98 11.13
C GLN A 123 -12.82 -9.32 10.52
N LYS A 124 -13.73 -10.29 10.43
CA LYS A 124 -13.44 -11.59 9.78
C LYS A 124 -13.12 -11.40 8.30
N HIS A 125 -13.91 -10.60 7.58
CA HIS A 125 -13.65 -10.28 6.17
C HIS A 125 -12.27 -9.62 5.98
N TRP A 126 -11.97 -8.58 6.76
CA TRP A 126 -10.66 -7.91 6.69
C TRP A 126 -9.51 -8.86 6.98
N CYS A 127 -9.64 -9.72 7.99
CA CYS A 127 -8.64 -10.73 8.30
C CYS A 127 -8.38 -11.65 7.10
N LEU A 128 -9.44 -12.17 6.45
CA LEU A 128 -9.32 -13.01 5.26
C LEU A 128 -8.67 -12.27 4.09
N VAL A 129 -9.04 -11.01 3.84
CA VAL A 129 -8.43 -10.18 2.80
C VAL A 129 -6.94 -9.96 3.09
N PHE A 130 -6.57 -9.70 4.35
CA PHE A 130 -5.17 -9.48 4.73
C PHE A 130 -4.33 -10.74 4.58
N VAL A 131 -4.88 -11.90 4.94
CA VAL A 131 -4.25 -13.21 4.72
C VAL A 131 -4.10 -13.49 3.23
N ALA A 132 -5.14 -13.28 2.43
CA ALA A 132 -5.07 -13.46 0.98
C ALA A 132 -4.03 -12.56 0.32
N TYR A 133 -4.01 -11.26 0.69
CA TYR A 133 -3.00 -10.32 0.22
C TYR A 133 -1.58 -10.79 0.57
N SER A 134 -1.37 -11.25 1.80
CA SER A 134 -0.07 -11.72 2.27
C SER A 134 0.43 -12.91 1.44
N PHE A 135 -0.43 -13.87 1.11
CA PHE A 135 -0.08 -15.00 0.24
C PHE A 135 0.26 -14.55 -1.19
N LEU A 136 -0.55 -13.65 -1.77
CA LEU A 136 -0.30 -13.13 -3.12
C LEU A 136 1.01 -12.34 -3.18
N HIS A 137 1.30 -11.55 -2.15
CA HIS A 137 2.52 -10.80 -2.03
C HIS A 137 3.74 -11.72 -1.89
N LEU A 138 3.65 -12.75 -1.03
CA LEU A 138 4.69 -13.76 -0.86
C LEU A 138 5.00 -14.48 -2.18
N HIS A 139 3.97 -14.89 -2.92
CA HIS A 139 4.14 -15.53 -4.22
C HIS A 139 4.83 -14.61 -5.24
N SER A 140 4.50 -13.31 -5.25
CA SER A 140 5.18 -12.33 -6.11
C SER A 140 6.67 -12.18 -5.77
N LEU A 141 7.02 -12.23 -4.49
CA LEU A 141 8.41 -12.18 -4.02
C LEU A 141 9.19 -13.46 -4.36
N GLU A 142 8.61 -14.64 -4.19
CA GLU A 142 9.22 -15.92 -4.55
C GLU A 142 9.62 -15.96 -6.03
N LEU A 143 8.73 -15.50 -6.91
CA LEU A 143 9.03 -15.37 -8.35
C LEU A 143 10.21 -14.42 -8.61
N SER A 144 10.32 -13.36 -7.83
CA SER A 144 11.36 -12.33 -7.97
C SER A 144 12.72 -12.87 -7.51
N HIS A 145 12.75 -13.59 -6.39
CA HIS A 145 13.95 -14.29 -5.90
C HIS A 145 14.45 -15.35 -6.89
N GLN A 146 13.54 -16.17 -7.46
CA GLN A 146 13.91 -17.19 -8.44
C GLN A 146 14.55 -16.61 -9.71
N LYS A 147 14.28 -15.34 -10.04
CA LYS A 147 14.85 -14.65 -11.21
C LYS A 147 15.94 -13.63 -10.86
N GLY A 148 16.40 -13.58 -9.60
CA GLY A 148 17.48 -12.68 -9.16
C GLY A 148 17.15 -11.19 -9.24
N LEU A 149 15.88 -10.82 -9.14
CA LEU A 149 15.42 -9.42 -9.25
C LEU A 149 15.08 -8.82 -7.87
N VAL A 150 15.36 -7.52 -7.74
CA VAL A 150 15.17 -6.75 -6.48
C VAL A 150 13.72 -6.26 -6.30
N LEU A 151 12.88 -6.33 -7.34
CA LEU A 151 11.49 -5.83 -7.33
C LEU A 151 10.49 -6.93 -7.67
N PRO A 152 9.23 -6.82 -7.17
CA PRO A 152 8.15 -7.74 -7.53
C PRO A 152 7.99 -7.81 -9.05
N LEU A 153 8.17 -9.00 -9.62
CA LEU A 153 8.01 -9.25 -11.05
C LEU A 153 6.59 -9.05 -11.57
N LYS A 154 5.60 -9.18 -10.67
CA LYS A 154 4.18 -9.13 -11.00
C LYS A 154 3.45 -8.25 -10.00
N THR A 155 2.54 -7.44 -10.51
CA THR A 155 1.55 -6.72 -9.71
C THR A 155 0.61 -7.70 -9.01
N ILE A 156 0.00 -7.29 -7.90
CA ILE A 156 -0.98 -8.12 -7.18
C ILE A 156 -2.13 -8.55 -8.11
N GLY A 157 -2.61 -7.65 -8.97
CA GLY A 157 -3.66 -7.97 -9.95
C GLY A 157 -3.25 -9.04 -10.97
N GLU A 158 -1.99 -9.04 -11.43
CA GLU A 158 -1.48 -10.11 -12.31
C GLU A 158 -1.40 -11.45 -11.59
N VAL A 159 -0.96 -11.46 -10.33
CA VAL A 159 -0.95 -12.69 -9.53
C VAL A 159 -2.37 -13.20 -9.31
N CYS A 160 -3.32 -12.34 -8.96
CA CYS A 160 -4.74 -12.70 -8.85
C CYS A 160 -5.26 -13.36 -10.13
N ARG A 161 -5.05 -12.73 -11.29
CA ARG A 161 -5.49 -13.27 -12.59
C ARG A 161 -4.85 -14.62 -12.91
N GLN A 162 -3.57 -14.78 -12.61
CA GLN A 162 -2.87 -16.05 -12.80
C GLN A 162 -3.45 -17.15 -11.90
N GLN A 163 -3.70 -16.85 -10.62
CA GLN A 163 -4.31 -17.80 -9.69
C GLN A 163 -5.74 -18.18 -10.13
N SER A 164 -6.53 -17.21 -10.59
CA SER A 164 -7.86 -17.50 -11.17
C SER A 164 -7.77 -18.42 -12.38
N GLN A 165 -6.82 -18.21 -13.29
CA GLN A 165 -6.60 -19.09 -14.44
C GLN A 165 -6.19 -20.50 -14.02
N ALA A 166 -5.29 -20.64 -13.05
CA ALA A 166 -4.85 -21.94 -12.53
C ALA A 166 -5.99 -22.71 -11.84
N LEU A 167 -6.87 -22.01 -11.13
CA LEU A 167 -8.07 -22.59 -10.54
C LEU A 167 -9.05 -23.08 -11.60
N VAL A 168 -9.31 -22.28 -12.64
CA VAL A 168 -10.16 -22.69 -13.76
C VAL A 168 -9.58 -23.90 -14.49
N GLN A 169 -8.27 -23.93 -14.73
CA GLN A 169 -7.62 -25.08 -15.34
C GLN A 169 -7.76 -26.35 -14.49
N SER A 170 -7.50 -26.25 -13.18
CA SER A 170 -7.65 -27.37 -12.25
C SER A 170 -9.10 -27.89 -12.22
N LEU A 171 -10.07 -26.98 -12.25
CA LEU A 171 -11.49 -27.33 -12.32
C LEU A 171 -11.82 -28.09 -13.62
N ILE A 172 -11.34 -27.62 -14.77
CA ILE A 172 -11.55 -28.30 -16.06
C ILE A 172 -10.98 -29.72 -16.03
N LEU A 173 -9.77 -29.88 -15.50
CA LEU A 173 -9.12 -31.19 -15.37
C LEU A 173 -9.90 -32.13 -14.44
N MET A 174 -10.38 -31.62 -13.30
CA MET A 174 -11.23 -32.39 -12.38
C MET A 174 -12.53 -32.85 -13.04
N VAL A 175 -13.22 -31.96 -13.76
CA VAL A 175 -14.46 -32.30 -14.48
C VAL A 175 -14.19 -33.36 -15.54
N HIS A 176 -13.10 -33.22 -16.30
CA HIS A 176 -12.69 -34.19 -17.29
C HIS A 176 -12.42 -35.58 -16.68
N GLU A 177 -11.73 -35.64 -15.54
CA GLU A 177 -11.47 -36.87 -14.80
C GLU A 177 -12.78 -37.56 -14.39
N LEU A 178 -13.71 -36.82 -13.78
CA LEU A 178 -14.99 -37.36 -13.30
C LEU A 178 -15.83 -37.95 -14.45
N LEU A 179 -15.89 -37.25 -15.58
CA LEU A 179 -16.61 -37.73 -16.76
C LEU A 179 -15.96 -39.00 -17.33
N ASN A 180 -14.63 -39.09 -17.34
CA ASN A 180 -13.93 -40.29 -17.79
C ASN A 180 -14.11 -41.48 -16.85
N THR A 181 -14.35 -41.24 -15.55
CA THR A 181 -14.68 -42.31 -14.59
C THR A 181 -16.12 -42.82 -14.70
N GLY A 182 -16.93 -42.26 -15.61
CA GLY A 182 -18.29 -42.68 -15.88
C GLY A 182 -19.36 -41.92 -15.10
N GLU A 183 -18.99 -40.84 -14.39
CA GLU A 183 -19.96 -39.96 -13.75
C GLU A 183 -20.80 -39.25 -14.81
N SER A 184 -22.11 -39.19 -14.58
CA SER A 184 -23.01 -38.44 -15.45
C SER A 184 -22.77 -36.94 -15.32
N VAL A 185 -23.02 -36.19 -16.40
CA VAL A 185 -22.93 -34.72 -16.39
C VAL A 185 -23.79 -34.11 -15.27
N ASP A 186 -24.96 -34.69 -15.00
CA ASP A 186 -25.87 -34.23 -13.95
C ASP A 186 -25.32 -34.43 -12.53
N GLU A 187 -24.55 -35.51 -12.30
CA GLU A 187 -23.90 -35.76 -11.02
C GLU A 187 -22.69 -34.83 -10.83
N VAL A 188 -21.87 -34.63 -11.85
CA VAL A 188 -20.76 -33.67 -11.81
C VAL A 188 -21.28 -32.26 -11.56
N PHE A 189 -22.35 -31.85 -12.24
CA PHE A 189 -22.98 -30.56 -12.00
C PHE A 189 -23.49 -30.44 -10.56
N ARG A 190 -24.15 -31.47 -10.03
CA ARG A 190 -24.57 -31.50 -8.63
C ARG A 190 -23.38 -31.35 -7.68
N LEU A 191 -22.27 -32.07 -7.90
CA LEU A 191 -21.07 -31.98 -7.06
C LEU A 191 -20.46 -30.57 -7.05
N LEU A 192 -20.37 -29.91 -8.20
CA LEU A 192 -19.82 -28.56 -8.32
C LEU A 192 -20.62 -27.51 -7.53
N PHE A 193 -21.92 -27.71 -7.40
CA PHE A 193 -22.84 -26.77 -6.75
C PHE A 193 -23.43 -27.26 -5.42
N ALA A 194 -23.00 -28.44 -4.94
CA ALA A 194 -23.57 -29.13 -3.77
C ALA A 194 -23.53 -28.32 -2.46
N LYS A 195 -22.73 -27.25 -2.40
CA LYS A 195 -22.53 -26.44 -1.18
C LYS A 195 -22.87 -24.95 -1.36
N GLN A 196 -23.97 -24.65 -2.06
CA GLN A 196 -24.62 -23.33 -1.99
C GLN A 196 -25.87 -23.30 -1.09
N GLY A 197 -26.31 -24.46 -0.59
CA GLY A 197 -27.40 -24.56 0.39
C GLY A 197 -26.90 -24.63 1.83
N VAL A 198 -26.32 -23.54 2.37
CA VAL A 198 -26.27 -23.40 3.83
C VAL A 198 -27.60 -22.80 4.24
N SER A 199 -28.47 -23.66 4.78
CA SER A 199 -29.71 -23.29 5.46
C SER A 199 -29.42 -22.25 6.54
N THR A 200 -29.86 -21.02 6.31
CA THR A 200 -30.12 -20.01 7.34
C THR A 200 -31.44 -20.28 8.03
#